data_AF-A0A1G1GL34-F1
#
_entry.id   AF-A0A1G1GL34-F1
#
_cell.length_a   1.000
_cell.length_b   1.000
_cell.length_c   1.000
_cell.angle_alpha   90.00
_cell.angle_beta   90.00
_cell.angle_gamma   90.00
#
_symmetry.space_group_name_H-M   'P 1'
#
loop_
_entity.id
_entity.type
_entity.pdbx_description
1 polymer ?
#
loop_
_entity_poly.entity_id
_entity_poly.type
_entity_poly.pdbx_seq_one_letter_code
_entity_poly.pdbx_strand_id
1 'polypeptide(L)'
;MSIKEKDIKLLWGRSANRCSFPDCRMKLSQDKKMASESFPIGEQAHIVGKEEGSARSVSILSEEERDSYHNLILLCPTHHTLIDKNPEDYPIEKLHMIKAQHEYWVESTLSESHETKAKASDIIYAHLIDLTVEGCSFENWESWMSNLISPSHRIVIDTYMKAIQFTLSMHKAVWPGNLHELESAMKHFSTTMNIMLNFYIKNAESRGDYYIVDKFYKKRYYPQEIYQQFLDKYEKWEGYLDELIYEVVKAANWLADIVRRDINPLFMATNGKFSMVIGPDDNLSYQTVVPEYSIDQKKELIDSFEDKCRDLANRAASIDI
;
A
#
# COMPACT_ATOMS: atom_id res chain seq x y z
N MET A 1 4.16 39.17 -37.85
CA MET A 1 2.97 39.30 -36.97
C MET A 1 3.29 38.83 -35.54
N SER A 2 2.39 39.01 -34.57
CA SER A 2 2.52 38.46 -33.20
C SER A 2 1.55 37.30 -32.97
N ILE A 3 1.87 36.36 -32.08
CA ILE A 3 0.98 35.25 -31.70
C ILE A 3 -0.35 35.82 -31.19
N LYS A 4 -1.47 35.31 -31.71
CA LYS A 4 -2.81 35.79 -31.35
C LYS A 4 -3.17 35.34 -29.93
N GLU A 5 -3.94 36.16 -29.22
CA GLU A 5 -4.35 35.88 -27.83
C GLU A 5 -5.08 34.52 -27.69
N LYS A 6 -5.87 34.13 -28.69
CA LYS A 6 -6.51 32.81 -28.76
C LYS A 6 -5.49 31.67 -28.68
N ASP A 7 -4.42 31.75 -29.47
CA ASP A 7 -3.38 30.72 -29.55
C ASP A 7 -2.57 30.65 -28.26
N ILE A 8 -2.29 31.80 -27.64
CA ILE A 8 -1.66 31.88 -26.31
C ILE A 8 -2.54 31.17 -25.27
N LYS A 9 -3.84 31.48 -25.21
CA LYS A 9 -4.77 30.85 -24.26
C LYS A 9 -4.85 29.34 -24.46
N LEU A 10 -4.92 28.87 -25.70
CA LEU A 10 -4.92 27.43 -26.01
C LEU A 10 -3.62 26.76 -25.55
N LEU A 11 -2.47 27.38 -25.87
CA LEU A 11 -1.16 26.84 -25.51
C LEU A 11 -0.98 26.72 -24.00
N TRP A 12 -1.21 27.80 -23.26
CA TRP A 12 -1.05 27.84 -21.81
C TRP A 12 -2.08 26.98 -21.08
N GLY A 13 -3.34 26.99 -21.55
CA GLY A 13 -4.41 26.20 -20.98
C GLY A 13 -4.17 24.70 -21.11
N ARG A 14 -3.85 24.22 -22.32
CA ARG A 14 -3.60 22.79 -22.59
C ARG A 14 -2.29 22.28 -22.02
N SER A 15 -1.31 23.17 -21.83
CA SER A 15 -0.05 22.81 -21.16
C SER A 15 -0.17 22.85 -19.62
N ALA A 16 -1.32 23.26 -19.06
CA ALA A 16 -1.57 23.43 -17.63
C ALA A 16 -0.49 24.22 -16.87
N ASN A 17 0.08 25.25 -17.51
CA ASN A 17 1.18 26.05 -16.92
C ASN A 17 2.38 25.18 -16.48
N ARG A 18 2.72 24.16 -17.28
CA ARG A 18 3.81 23.22 -17.06
C ARG A 18 4.68 23.12 -18.32
N CYS A 19 5.99 22.96 -18.13
CA CYS A 19 6.91 22.71 -19.24
C CYS A 19 6.54 21.42 -19.96
N SER A 20 6.44 21.49 -21.29
CA SER A 20 6.05 20.36 -22.14
C SER A 20 7.17 19.35 -22.37
N PHE A 21 8.41 19.66 -21.97
CA PHE A 21 9.54 18.76 -22.17
C PHE A 21 9.40 17.50 -21.31
N PRO A 22 9.75 16.30 -21.82
CA PRO A 22 9.63 15.06 -21.06
C PRO A 22 10.34 15.15 -19.70
N ASP A 23 9.72 14.60 -18.67
CA ASP A 23 10.22 14.54 -17.28
C ASP A 23 10.50 15.89 -16.60
N CYS A 24 10.26 17.04 -17.25
CA CYS A 24 10.46 18.34 -16.63
C CYS A 24 9.25 18.78 -15.80
N ARG A 25 8.10 19.01 -16.46
CA ARG A 25 6.82 19.43 -15.85
C ARG A 25 6.96 20.57 -14.82
N MET A 26 7.97 21.43 -14.91
CA MET A 26 8.11 22.52 -13.96
C MET A 26 7.01 23.56 -14.16
N LYS A 27 6.56 24.20 -13.07
CA LYS A 27 5.58 25.29 -13.15
C LYS A 27 6.18 26.49 -13.87
N LEU A 28 5.43 27.06 -14.81
CA LEU A 28 5.90 28.13 -15.70
C LEU A 28 5.37 29.52 -15.33
N SER A 29 4.89 29.68 -14.10
CA SER A 29 4.55 30.98 -13.51
C SER A 29 5.01 31.00 -12.05
N GLN A 30 5.51 32.15 -11.61
CA GLN A 30 5.85 32.33 -10.21
C GLN A 30 4.64 32.85 -9.43
N ASP A 31 4.46 32.37 -8.19
CA ASP A 31 3.45 32.92 -7.28
C ASP A 31 4.01 34.11 -6.50
N LYS A 32 3.17 35.10 -6.23
CA LYS A 32 3.49 36.33 -5.46
C LYS A 32 4.14 36.09 -4.07
N LYS A 33 4.11 34.87 -3.55
CA LYS A 33 4.83 34.53 -2.30
C LYS A 33 6.35 34.54 -2.45
N MET A 34 6.88 34.52 -3.68
CA MET A 34 8.32 34.49 -3.98
C MET A 34 8.83 35.71 -4.78
N ALA A 35 7.94 36.60 -5.21
CA ALA A 35 8.26 37.83 -5.96
C ALA A 35 7.21 38.92 -5.70
N SER A 36 7.55 40.19 -5.91
CA SER A 36 6.62 41.33 -5.72
C SER A 36 5.37 41.24 -6.62
N GLU A 37 5.49 40.57 -7.77
CA GLU A 37 4.44 40.38 -8.78
C GLU A 37 4.49 38.96 -9.35
N SER A 38 3.35 38.45 -9.83
CA SER A 38 3.29 37.16 -10.55
C SER A 38 3.59 37.40 -12.04
N PHE A 39 4.56 36.67 -12.60
CA PHE A 39 4.91 36.77 -14.02
C PHE A 39 5.14 35.37 -14.64
N PRO A 40 4.92 35.22 -15.96
CA PRO A 40 5.22 33.98 -16.67
C PRO A 40 6.74 33.79 -16.79
N ILE A 41 7.21 32.58 -16.46
CA ILE A 41 8.57 32.10 -16.72
C ILE A 41 8.63 31.31 -18.03
N GLY A 42 7.49 30.73 -18.44
CA GLY A 42 7.39 29.92 -19.64
C GLY A 42 7.54 30.70 -20.95
N GLU A 43 8.16 30.05 -21.92
CA GLU A 43 8.41 30.57 -23.26
C GLU A 43 7.57 29.81 -24.29
N GLN A 44 7.04 30.57 -25.26
CA GLN A 44 6.15 30.08 -26.31
C GLN A 44 7.01 29.78 -27.53
N ALA A 45 7.62 28.60 -27.55
CA ALA A 45 8.60 28.22 -28.57
C ALA A 45 7.92 27.85 -29.88
N HIS A 46 8.46 28.34 -31.00
CA HIS A 46 8.07 27.89 -32.32
C HIS A 46 8.70 26.53 -32.63
N ILE A 47 7.87 25.56 -33.03
CA ILE A 47 8.33 24.24 -33.50
C ILE A 47 9.06 24.41 -34.84
N VAL A 48 8.39 25.04 -35.80
CA VAL A 48 8.98 25.58 -37.04
C VAL A 48 9.33 27.04 -36.78
N GLY A 49 10.64 27.36 -36.76
CA GLY A 49 11.15 28.69 -36.41
C GLY A 49 10.57 29.80 -37.28
N LYS A 50 10.44 31.00 -36.73
CA LYS A 50 9.71 32.11 -37.36
C LYS A 50 10.47 32.83 -38.47
N GLU A 51 11.75 33.09 -38.25
CA GLU A 51 12.58 33.93 -39.12
C GLU A 51 13.50 33.09 -40.00
N GLU A 52 13.91 33.63 -41.14
CA GLU A 52 14.92 33.00 -42.00
C GLU A 52 16.25 32.87 -41.24
N GLY A 53 16.81 31.67 -41.17
CA GLY A 53 18.01 31.37 -40.37
C GLY A 53 17.73 30.94 -38.91
N SER A 54 16.48 30.95 -38.46
CA SER A 54 16.10 30.36 -37.17
C SER A 54 16.05 28.83 -37.20
N ALA A 55 16.02 28.19 -36.03
CA ALA A 55 15.98 26.74 -35.93
C ALA A 55 14.73 26.18 -36.65
N ARG A 56 14.95 25.22 -37.57
CA ARG A 56 13.87 24.56 -38.35
C ARG A 56 13.03 25.55 -39.18
N SER A 57 13.61 26.65 -39.68
CA SER A 57 12.88 27.70 -40.41
C SER A 57 12.45 27.32 -41.83
N VAL A 58 13.08 26.31 -42.45
CA VAL A 58 12.75 25.86 -43.81
C VAL A 58 11.44 25.06 -43.78
N SER A 59 10.35 25.69 -44.21
CA SER A 59 9.01 25.11 -44.17
C SER A 59 8.04 25.82 -45.10
N ILE A 60 7.01 25.11 -45.55
CA ILE A 60 5.91 25.62 -46.38
C ILE A 60 4.90 26.46 -45.59
N LEU A 61 5.01 26.51 -44.25
CA LEU A 61 4.09 27.27 -43.41
C LEU A 61 4.18 28.77 -43.69
N SER A 62 3.02 29.39 -43.89
CA SER A 62 2.84 30.83 -43.92
C SER A 62 3.17 31.49 -42.57
N GLU A 63 3.38 32.81 -42.54
CA GLU A 63 3.61 33.54 -41.29
C GLU A 63 2.47 33.33 -40.26
N GLU A 64 1.23 33.27 -40.74
CA GLU A 64 0.05 33.07 -39.88
C GLU A 64 0.03 31.68 -39.25
N GLU A 65 0.42 30.65 -40.01
CA GLU A 65 0.49 29.27 -39.51
C GLU A 65 1.65 29.09 -38.53
N ARG A 66 2.77 29.80 -38.75
CA ARG A 66 3.92 29.79 -37.84
C ARG A 66 3.54 30.34 -36.47
N ASP A 67 2.72 31.38 -36.39
CA ASP A 67 2.25 31.96 -35.14
C ASP A 67 1.00 31.26 -34.55
N SER A 68 0.54 30.14 -35.12
CA SER A 68 -0.62 29.39 -34.63
C SER A 68 -0.28 28.44 -33.48
N TYR A 69 -1.26 28.15 -32.61
CA TYR A 69 -1.12 27.19 -31.51
C TYR A 69 -0.57 25.82 -31.94
N HIS A 70 -0.88 25.39 -33.16
CA HIS A 70 -0.42 24.10 -33.69
C HIS A 70 1.09 24.04 -33.85
N ASN A 71 1.73 25.18 -34.15
CA ASN A 71 3.18 25.29 -34.31
C ASN A 71 3.90 25.75 -33.02
N LEU A 72 3.20 25.85 -31.89
CA LEU A 72 3.77 26.33 -30.63
C LEU A 72 3.85 25.23 -29.57
N ILE A 73 4.95 25.22 -28.83
CA ILE A 73 5.16 24.36 -27.65
C ILE A 73 5.58 25.22 -26.45
N LEU A 74 5.02 24.94 -25.28
CA LEU A 74 5.29 25.71 -24.07
C LEU A 74 6.46 25.09 -23.29
N LEU A 75 7.55 25.82 -23.10
CA LEU A 75 8.77 25.32 -22.47
C LEU A 75 9.28 26.25 -21.37
N CYS A 76 10.13 25.74 -20.47
CA CYS A 76 10.94 26.61 -19.61
C CYS A 76 12.15 27.14 -20.39
N PRO A 77 12.80 28.22 -19.93
CA PRO A 77 13.94 28.81 -20.64
C PRO A 77 15.08 27.83 -20.91
N THR A 78 15.31 26.89 -19.99
CA THR A 78 16.31 25.83 -20.15
C THR A 78 16.00 24.91 -21.33
N HIS A 79 14.77 24.38 -21.39
CA HIS A 79 14.39 23.45 -22.47
C HIS A 79 14.14 24.16 -23.80
N HIS A 80 13.69 25.42 -23.78
CA HIS A 80 13.63 26.23 -24.99
C HIS A 80 15.02 26.39 -25.61
N THR A 81 16.00 26.80 -24.80
CA THR A 81 17.40 26.94 -25.26
C THR A 81 17.97 25.62 -25.78
N LEU A 82 17.66 24.50 -25.11
CA LEU A 82 18.11 23.16 -25.50
C LEU A 82 17.63 22.78 -26.91
N ILE A 83 16.34 22.95 -27.20
CA ILE A 83 15.77 22.52 -28.48
C ILE A 83 16.20 23.43 -29.64
N ASP A 84 16.45 24.71 -29.36
CA ASP A 84 16.88 25.67 -30.39
C ASP A 84 18.35 25.51 -30.77
N LYS A 85 19.21 25.16 -29.80
CA LYS A 85 20.63 24.91 -30.08
C LYS A 85 20.90 23.55 -30.72
N ASN A 86 19.97 22.61 -30.64
CA ASN A 86 20.13 21.24 -31.14
C ASN A 86 19.02 20.84 -32.12
N PRO A 87 18.84 21.53 -33.27
CA PRO A 87 17.73 21.26 -34.18
C PRO A 87 17.75 19.87 -34.82
N GLU A 88 18.93 19.25 -34.96
CA GLU A 88 19.08 17.88 -35.49
C GLU A 88 18.50 16.83 -34.52
N ASP A 89 18.73 17.00 -33.22
CA ASP A 89 18.20 16.11 -32.18
C ASP A 89 16.73 16.36 -31.85
N TYR A 90 16.23 17.56 -32.19
CA TYR A 90 14.85 17.99 -31.96
C TYR A 90 14.21 18.45 -33.28
N PRO A 91 13.97 17.51 -34.22
CA PRO A 91 13.26 17.81 -35.45
C PRO A 91 11.77 18.11 -35.17
N ILE A 92 11.10 18.67 -36.17
CA ILE A 92 9.70 19.14 -36.09
C ILE A 92 8.76 18.06 -35.55
N GLU A 93 8.89 16.84 -36.07
CA GLU A 93 8.05 15.68 -35.72
C GLU A 93 8.19 15.33 -34.24
N LYS A 94 9.43 15.37 -33.72
CA LYS A 94 9.72 15.07 -32.32
C LYS A 94 9.11 16.12 -31.40
N LEU A 95 9.17 17.40 -31.76
CA LEU A 95 8.57 18.48 -30.96
C LEU A 95 7.05 18.40 -30.93
N HIS A 96 6.41 18.06 -32.06
CA HIS A 96 4.97 17.79 -32.09
C HIS A 96 4.59 16.58 -31.22
N MET A 97 5.39 15.51 -31.25
CA MET A 97 5.19 14.35 -30.38
C MET A 97 5.30 14.72 -28.90
N ILE A 98 6.32 15.49 -28.51
CA ILE A 98 6.51 15.97 -27.14
C ILE A 98 5.30 16.80 -26.69
N LYS A 99 4.85 17.76 -27.51
CA LYS A 99 3.65 18.56 -27.26
C LYS A 99 2.42 17.67 -27.05
N ALA A 100 2.16 16.74 -27.96
CA ALA A 100 1.00 15.87 -27.91
C ALA A 100 1.01 14.96 -26.67
N GLN A 101 2.16 14.38 -26.32
CA GLN A 101 2.32 13.55 -25.12
C GLN A 101 2.07 14.35 -23.83
N HIS A 102 2.57 15.59 -23.76
CA HIS A 102 2.35 16.47 -22.62
C HIS A 102 0.88 16.85 -22.46
N GLU A 103 0.24 17.28 -23.55
CA GLU A 103 -1.17 17.67 -23.52
C GLU A 103 -2.08 16.47 -23.19
N TYR A 104 -1.74 15.27 -23.70
CA TYR A 104 -2.42 14.04 -23.30
C TYR A 104 -2.27 13.76 -21.80
N TRP A 105 -1.06 13.91 -21.23
CA TRP A 105 -0.82 13.76 -19.81
C TRP A 105 -1.64 14.76 -18.97
N VAL A 106 -1.72 16.02 -19.40
CA VAL A 106 -2.54 17.05 -18.74
C VAL A 106 -4.02 16.63 -18.73
N GLU A 107 -4.57 16.28 -19.90
CA GLU A 107 -5.96 15.88 -20.04
C GLU A 107 -6.27 14.63 -19.19
N SER A 108 -5.40 13.62 -19.24
CA SER A 108 -5.60 12.39 -18.46
C SER A 108 -5.59 12.65 -16.95
N THR A 109 -4.73 13.57 -16.50
CA THR A 109 -4.57 13.92 -15.08
C THR A 109 -5.75 14.73 -14.56
N LEU A 110 -6.30 15.62 -15.38
CA LEU A 110 -7.39 16.52 -14.99
C LEU A 110 -8.78 15.92 -15.24
N SER A 111 -8.89 14.79 -15.96
CA SER A 111 -10.18 14.15 -16.21
C SER A 111 -10.87 13.70 -14.91
N GLU A 112 -12.19 13.90 -14.82
CA GLU A 112 -13.04 13.48 -13.68
C GLU A 112 -12.92 11.98 -13.36
N SER A 113 -12.52 11.18 -14.36
CA SER A 113 -12.29 9.75 -14.22
C SER A 113 -11.14 9.41 -13.26
N HIS A 114 -10.08 10.23 -13.22
CA HIS A 114 -8.95 10.02 -12.32
C HIS A 114 -9.33 10.34 -10.86
N GLU A 115 -10.06 11.43 -10.65
CA GLU A 115 -10.57 11.80 -9.33
C GLU A 115 -11.58 10.77 -8.79
N THR A 116 -12.44 10.22 -9.66
CA THR A 116 -13.40 9.17 -9.28
C THR A 116 -12.69 7.88 -8.88
N LYS A 117 -11.64 7.47 -9.62
CA LYS A 117 -10.84 6.27 -9.28
C LYS A 117 -10.08 6.42 -7.96
N ALA A 118 -9.47 7.59 -7.73
CA ALA A 118 -8.77 7.88 -6.48
C ALA A 118 -9.73 7.79 -5.29
N LYS A 119 -10.89 8.48 -5.37
CA LYS A 119 -11.93 8.42 -4.33
C LYS A 119 -12.46 7.01 -4.08
N ALA A 120 -12.68 6.22 -5.14
CA ALA A 120 -13.12 4.83 -5.00
C ALA A 120 -12.07 3.98 -4.30
N SER A 121 -10.78 4.19 -4.58
CA SER A 121 -9.67 3.46 -3.94
C SER A 121 -9.62 3.78 -2.44
N ASP A 122 -9.74 5.06 -2.07
CA ASP A 122 -9.75 5.49 -0.67
C ASP A 122 -10.90 4.86 0.12
N ILE A 123 -12.11 4.80 -0.48
CA ILE A 123 -13.28 4.14 0.12
C ILE A 123 -13.04 2.64 0.33
N ILE A 124 -12.43 1.98 -0.65
CA ILE A 124 -12.10 0.54 -0.54
C ILE A 124 -11.13 0.30 0.61
N TYR A 125 -10.04 1.07 0.70
CA TYR A 125 -9.08 0.89 1.79
C TYR A 125 -9.69 1.20 3.16
N ALA A 126 -10.47 2.26 3.30
CA ALA A 126 -11.17 2.57 4.54
C ALA A 126 -12.07 1.41 4.97
N HIS A 127 -12.88 0.87 4.04
CA HIS A 127 -13.75 -0.26 4.33
C HIS A 127 -12.98 -1.53 4.72
N LEU A 128 -11.87 -1.85 4.03
CA LEU A 128 -11.05 -3.01 4.37
C LEU A 128 -10.39 -2.87 5.76
N ILE A 129 -9.99 -1.65 6.13
CA ILE A 129 -9.45 -1.35 7.47
C ILE A 129 -10.54 -1.56 8.53
N ASP A 130 -11.75 -1.05 8.31
CA ASP A 130 -12.88 -1.24 9.23
C ASP A 130 -13.21 -2.73 9.41
N LEU A 131 -13.28 -3.49 8.30
CA LEU A 131 -13.47 -4.95 8.36
C LEU A 131 -12.37 -5.65 9.16
N THR A 132 -11.14 -5.14 9.11
CA THR A 132 -10.02 -5.69 9.87
C THR A 132 -10.19 -5.41 11.37
N VAL A 133 -10.50 -4.17 11.72
CA VAL A 133 -10.72 -3.74 13.12
C VAL A 133 -11.85 -4.53 13.77
N GLU A 134 -12.99 -4.62 13.08
CA GLU A 134 -14.17 -5.34 13.56
C GLU A 134 -13.92 -6.86 13.61
N GLY A 135 -13.44 -7.43 12.50
CA GLY A 135 -13.27 -8.87 12.35
C GLY A 135 -12.24 -9.46 13.29
N CYS A 136 -11.15 -8.73 13.57
CA CYS A 136 -10.11 -9.15 14.51
C CYS A 136 -10.28 -8.59 15.92
N SER A 137 -11.38 -7.85 16.17
CA SER A 137 -11.69 -7.24 17.47
C SER A 137 -10.49 -6.46 18.05
N PHE A 138 -9.89 -5.57 17.25
CA PHE A 138 -8.68 -4.82 17.64
C PHE A 138 -8.84 -4.04 18.94
N GLU A 139 -10.04 -3.51 19.21
CA GLU A 139 -10.35 -2.80 20.47
C GLU A 139 -10.26 -3.72 21.71
N ASN A 140 -10.48 -5.02 21.53
CA ASN A 140 -10.46 -6.02 22.59
C ASN A 140 -9.27 -7.00 22.45
N TRP A 141 -8.24 -6.59 21.70
CA TRP A 141 -7.09 -7.44 21.35
C TRP A 141 -6.48 -8.15 22.55
N GLU A 142 -6.11 -7.38 23.58
CA GLU A 142 -5.43 -7.91 24.77
C GLU A 142 -6.28 -8.97 25.49
N SER A 143 -7.61 -8.80 25.49
CA SER A 143 -8.54 -9.71 26.15
C SER A 143 -8.58 -11.07 25.45
N TRP A 144 -8.80 -11.10 24.13
CA TRP A 144 -8.93 -12.39 23.43
C TRP A 144 -7.57 -13.07 23.23
N MET A 145 -6.49 -12.31 23.02
CA MET A 145 -5.12 -12.86 22.93
C MET A 145 -4.65 -13.48 24.24
N SER A 146 -4.93 -12.82 25.38
CA SER A 146 -4.59 -13.41 26.69
C SER A 146 -5.33 -14.71 26.96
N ASN A 147 -6.57 -14.85 26.46
CA ASN A 147 -7.32 -16.10 26.55
C ASN A 147 -6.75 -17.20 25.64
N LEU A 148 -6.31 -16.84 24.43
CA LEU A 148 -5.70 -17.76 23.48
C LEU A 148 -4.35 -18.29 23.99
N ILE A 149 -3.51 -17.43 24.60
CA ILE A 149 -2.18 -17.81 25.13
C ILE A 149 -2.29 -18.42 26.53
N SER A 150 -3.44 -18.32 27.20
CA SER A 150 -3.63 -18.93 28.51
C SER A 150 -3.40 -20.44 28.46
N PRO A 151 -3.08 -21.10 29.59
CA PRO A 151 -2.91 -22.55 29.61
C PRO A 151 -4.12 -23.33 29.05
N SER A 152 -5.32 -22.77 29.08
CA SER A 152 -6.53 -23.41 28.54
C SER A 152 -6.73 -23.21 27.04
N HIS A 153 -5.96 -22.31 26.40
CA HIS A 153 -6.04 -21.95 24.99
C HIS A 153 -7.48 -21.84 24.51
N ARG A 154 -8.15 -20.74 24.87
CA ARG A 154 -9.58 -20.57 24.58
C ARG A 154 -9.82 -19.33 23.72
N ILE A 155 -10.72 -19.47 22.76
CA ILE A 155 -11.22 -18.36 21.94
C ILE A 155 -12.75 -18.36 22.04
N VAL A 156 -13.35 -17.19 22.24
CA VAL A 156 -14.80 -17.03 22.16
C VAL A 156 -15.26 -17.37 20.75
N ILE A 157 -16.30 -18.20 20.61
CA ILE A 157 -16.76 -18.68 19.28
C ILE A 157 -17.08 -17.51 18.35
N ASP A 158 -17.75 -16.47 18.84
CA ASP A 158 -18.05 -15.26 18.05
C ASP A 158 -16.79 -14.55 17.54
N THR A 159 -15.77 -14.39 18.40
CA THR A 159 -14.47 -13.81 18.01
C THR A 159 -13.78 -14.66 16.94
N TYR A 160 -13.76 -15.98 17.10
CA TYR A 160 -13.20 -16.90 16.10
C TYR A 160 -13.93 -16.76 14.75
N MET A 161 -15.26 -16.79 14.77
CA MET A 161 -16.08 -16.73 13.56
C MET A 161 -15.93 -15.39 12.82
N LYS A 162 -15.89 -14.27 13.56
CA LYS A 162 -15.62 -12.94 12.99
C LYS A 162 -14.24 -12.88 12.34
N ALA A 163 -13.20 -13.41 13.00
CA ALA A 163 -11.86 -13.42 12.45
C ALA A 163 -11.78 -14.30 11.19
N ILE A 164 -12.39 -15.48 11.18
CA ILE A 164 -12.49 -16.32 9.98
C ILE A 164 -13.21 -15.58 8.83
N GLN A 165 -14.35 -14.94 9.12
CA GLN A 165 -15.09 -14.17 8.11
C GLN A 165 -14.25 -13.03 7.56
N PHE A 166 -13.49 -12.32 8.40
CA PHE A 166 -12.53 -11.31 7.98
C PHE A 166 -11.50 -11.89 7.01
N THR A 167 -10.87 -13.03 7.35
CA THR A 167 -9.85 -13.62 6.47
C THR A 167 -10.41 -13.99 5.10
N LEU A 168 -11.66 -14.48 5.06
CA LEU A 168 -12.36 -14.78 3.82
C LEU A 168 -12.66 -13.53 2.99
N SER A 169 -13.08 -12.44 3.64
CA SER A 169 -13.32 -11.15 2.99
C SER A 169 -12.04 -10.58 2.38
N MET A 170 -10.91 -10.65 3.10
CA MET A 170 -9.61 -10.20 2.59
C MET A 170 -9.12 -11.02 1.41
N HIS A 171 -9.32 -12.35 1.45
CA HIS A 171 -8.96 -13.23 0.32
C HIS A 171 -9.77 -12.94 -0.95
N LYS A 172 -11.02 -12.48 -0.80
CA LYS A 172 -11.93 -12.14 -1.92
C LYS A 172 -11.86 -10.67 -2.33
N ALA A 173 -11.10 -9.84 -1.62
CA ALA A 173 -11.05 -8.42 -1.87
C ALA A 173 -10.46 -8.12 -3.26
N VAL A 174 -11.06 -7.17 -3.96
CA VAL A 174 -10.51 -6.60 -5.20
C VAL A 174 -9.65 -5.41 -4.80
N TRP A 175 -8.34 -5.58 -4.94
CA TRP A 175 -7.34 -4.61 -4.49
C TRP A 175 -7.16 -3.48 -5.53
N PRO A 176 -7.23 -2.19 -5.12
CA PRO A 176 -7.06 -1.06 -6.03
C PRO A 176 -5.67 -0.97 -6.68
N GLY A 177 -4.63 -1.47 -6.01
CA GLY A 177 -3.26 -1.57 -6.53
C GLY A 177 -2.43 -0.29 -6.44
N ASN A 178 -2.87 0.75 -5.73
CA ASN A 178 -2.14 2.01 -5.58
C ASN A 178 -1.39 2.16 -4.25
N LEU A 179 -1.69 1.34 -3.23
CA LEU A 179 -0.99 1.32 -1.94
C LEU A 179 -0.33 -0.04 -1.67
N HIS A 180 0.66 -0.43 -2.48
CA HIS A 180 1.25 -1.77 -2.47
C HIS A 180 1.69 -2.28 -1.08
N GLU A 181 2.38 -1.46 -0.27
CA GLU A 181 2.83 -1.89 1.05
C GLU A 181 1.65 -2.14 2.02
N LEU A 182 0.61 -1.30 1.98
CA LEU A 182 -0.60 -1.51 2.78
C LEU A 182 -1.29 -2.82 2.37
N GLU A 183 -1.41 -3.08 1.07
CA GLU A 183 -2.00 -4.31 0.55
C GLU A 183 -1.21 -5.54 0.99
N SER A 184 0.13 -5.52 0.87
CA SER A 184 0.97 -6.63 1.34
C SER A 184 0.83 -6.84 2.84
N ALA A 185 0.79 -5.75 3.64
CA ALA A 185 0.59 -5.86 5.09
C ALA A 185 -0.79 -6.47 5.45
N MET A 186 -1.87 -6.05 4.79
CA MET A 186 -3.22 -6.61 5.02
C MET A 186 -3.33 -8.07 4.57
N LYS A 187 -2.78 -8.41 3.40
CA LYS A 187 -2.75 -9.79 2.89
C LYS A 187 -1.93 -10.70 3.81
N HIS A 188 -0.75 -10.24 4.24
CA HIS A 188 0.10 -10.98 5.16
C HIS A 188 -0.59 -11.19 6.52
N PHE A 189 -1.18 -10.15 7.10
CA PHE A 189 -1.92 -10.25 8.35
C PHE A 189 -3.12 -11.19 8.24
N SER A 190 -3.95 -11.06 7.20
CA SER A 190 -5.11 -11.94 7.02
C SER A 190 -4.72 -13.39 6.76
N THR A 191 -3.64 -13.64 6.02
CA THR A 191 -3.17 -15.01 5.73
C THR A 191 -2.57 -15.67 6.97
N THR A 192 -1.72 -14.96 7.72
CA THR A 192 -1.14 -15.47 8.97
C THR A 192 -2.21 -15.73 10.02
N MET A 193 -3.20 -14.83 10.16
CA MET A 193 -4.36 -15.02 11.02
C MET A 193 -5.16 -16.27 10.61
N ASN A 194 -5.40 -16.47 9.31
CA ASN A 194 -6.11 -17.63 8.81
C ASN A 194 -5.38 -18.95 9.11
N ILE A 195 -4.06 -18.98 8.91
CA ILE A 195 -3.22 -20.15 9.22
C ILE A 195 -3.30 -20.46 10.72
N MET A 196 -3.14 -19.46 11.58
CA MET A 196 -3.22 -19.62 13.03
C MET A 196 -4.57 -20.18 13.48
N LEU A 197 -5.68 -19.56 13.04
CA LEU A 197 -7.02 -19.99 13.43
C LEU A 197 -7.35 -21.41 12.96
N ASN A 198 -6.97 -21.76 11.72
CA ASN A 198 -7.17 -23.11 11.20
C ASN A 198 -6.26 -24.15 11.87
N PHE A 199 -5.05 -23.75 12.28
CA PHE A 199 -4.16 -24.62 13.04
C PHE A 199 -4.70 -24.86 14.47
N TYR A 200 -5.20 -23.81 15.11
CA TYR A 200 -5.83 -23.84 16.42
C TYR A 200 -7.06 -24.75 16.44
N ILE A 201 -8.01 -24.54 15.52
CA ILE A 201 -9.33 -25.20 15.58
C ILE A 201 -9.26 -26.71 15.38
N LYS A 202 -8.22 -27.22 14.70
CA LYS A 202 -8.01 -28.67 14.49
C LYS A 202 -7.92 -29.44 15.81
N ASN A 203 -7.46 -28.79 16.87
CA ASN A 203 -7.27 -29.40 18.19
C ASN A 203 -8.13 -28.73 19.27
N ALA A 204 -9.22 -28.06 18.89
CA ALA A 204 -10.13 -27.43 19.82
C ALA A 204 -11.56 -27.98 19.69
N GLU A 205 -12.26 -28.06 20.83
CA GLU A 205 -13.65 -28.49 20.92
C GLU A 205 -14.53 -27.31 21.36
N SER A 206 -15.77 -27.27 20.88
CA SER A 206 -16.77 -26.31 21.38
C SER A 206 -17.24 -26.71 22.78
N ARG A 207 -17.17 -25.76 23.73
CA ARG A 207 -17.64 -25.91 25.12
C ARG A 207 -18.26 -24.59 25.58
N GLY A 208 -19.59 -24.56 25.64
CA GLY A 208 -20.33 -23.32 25.88
C GLY A 208 -20.06 -22.32 24.77
N ASP A 209 -19.70 -21.10 25.13
CA ASP A 209 -19.42 -20.01 24.17
C ASP A 209 -17.95 -19.97 23.68
N TYR A 210 -17.17 -21.01 23.98
CA TYR A 210 -15.74 -21.06 23.69
C TYR A 210 -15.39 -22.26 22.82
N TYR A 211 -14.43 -22.06 21.91
CA TYR A 211 -13.54 -23.13 21.49
C TYR A 211 -12.43 -23.26 22.53
N ILE A 212 -12.16 -24.47 23.00
CA ILE A 212 -11.13 -24.77 24.01
C ILE A 212 -10.29 -25.93 23.49
N VAL A 213 -8.97 -25.80 23.58
CA VAL A 213 -8.03 -26.86 23.16
C VAL A 213 -8.23 -28.15 23.94
N ASP A 214 -8.22 -29.26 23.22
CA ASP A 214 -8.26 -30.59 23.80
C ASP A 214 -6.88 -31.04 24.30
N LYS A 215 -6.73 -31.13 25.63
CA LYS A 215 -5.57 -31.76 26.28
C LYS A 215 -5.73 -33.27 26.31
N PHE A 216 -5.69 -33.91 25.14
CA PHE A 216 -5.94 -35.36 24.96
C PHE A 216 -5.02 -36.24 25.82
N TYR A 217 -3.79 -35.81 26.10
CA TYR A 217 -2.84 -36.48 26.99
C TYR A 217 -3.31 -36.54 28.47
N LYS A 218 -4.27 -35.70 28.87
CA LYS A 218 -4.89 -35.68 30.21
C LYS A 218 -6.27 -36.35 30.27
N LYS A 219 -6.85 -36.79 29.13
CA LYS A 219 -8.23 -37.32 29.08
C LYS A 219 -8.41 -38.68 29.75
N ARG A 220 -7.35 -39.49 29.86
CA ARG A 220 -7.40 -40.85 30.43
C ARG A 220 -6.13 -41.13 31.23
N TYR A 221 -6.19 -42.16 32.06
CA TYR A 221 -4.99 -42.75 32.65
C TYR A 221 -4.28 -43.58 31.57
N TYR A 222 -3.09 -43.13 31.16
CA TYR A 222 -2.23 -43.84 30.22
C TYR A 222 -1.01 -44.43 30.95
N PRO A 223 -0.46 -45.56 30.50
CA PRO A 223 0.89 -45.96 30.86
C PRO A 223 1.88 -44.81 30.60
N GLN A 224 2.90 -44.68 31.46
CA GLN A 224 3.84 -43.55 31.44
C GLN A 224 4.44 -43.26 30.04
N GLU A 225 4.79 -44.31 29.30
CA GLU A 225 5.37 -44.18 27.95
C GLU A 225 4.38 -43.58 26.94
N ILE A 226 3.12 -44.01 26.97
CA ILE A 226 2.05 -43.49 26.09
C ILE A 226 1.69 -42.05 26.50
N TYR A 227 1.65 -41.77 27.81
CA TYR A 227 1.44 -40.42 28.32
C TYR A 227 2.51 -39.46 27.77
N GLN A 228 3.79 -39.85 27.85
CA GLN A 228 4.89 -39.02 27.38
C GLN A 228 4.81 -38.76 25.87
N GLN A 229 4.51 -39.80 25.07
CA GLN A 229 4.33 -39.62 23.61
C GLN A 229 3.20 -38.62 23.27
N PHE A 230 2.11 -38.65 24.01
CA PHE A 230 1.00 -37.70 23.82
C PHE A 230 1.33 -36.29 24.33
N LEU A 231 2.07 -36.18 25.43
CA LEU A 231 2.57 -34.91 25.92
C LEU A 231 3.52 -34.26 24.91
N ASP A 232 4.50 -35.00 24.39
CA ASP A 232 5.48 -34.50 23.42
C ASP A 232 4.79 -33.99 22.14
N LYS A 233 3.75 -34.70 21.66
CA LYS A 233 2.94 -34.24 20.53
C LYS A 233 2.20 -32.93 20.83
N TYR A 234 1.59 -32.84 22.02
CA TYR A 234 0.88 -31.64 22.45
C TYR A 234 1.84 -30.45 22.57
N GLU A 235 2.98 -30.61 23.22
CA GLU A 235 3.99 -29.55 23.40
C GLU A 235 4.55 -29.07 22.06
N LYS A 236 4.78 -29.99 21.10
CA LYS A 236 5.19 -29.62 19.74
C LYS A 236 4.14 -28.78 19.03
N TRP A 237 2.87 -29.11 19.19
CA TRP A 237 1.78 -28.33 18.60
C TRP A 237 1.60 -26.98 19.29
N GLU A 238 1.64 -26.95 20.62
CA GLU A 238 1.51 -25.74 21.44
C GLU A 238 2.63 -24.75 21.10
N GLY A 239 3.89 -25.21 21.03
CA GLY A 239 5.02 -24.36 20.64
C GLY A 239 4.87 -23.76 19.24
N TYR A 240 4.28 -24.49 18.29
CA TYR A 240 4.03 -23.93 16.96
C TYR A 240 2.82 -23.00 16.91
N LEU A 241 1.79 -23.24 17.73
CA LEU A 241 0.71 -22.28 17.91
C LEU A 241 1.26 -20.95 18.44
N ASP A 242 2.16 -20.99 19.41
CA ASP A 242 2.84 -19.79 19.95
C ASP A 242 3.65 -19.05 18.87
N GLU A 243 4.39 -19.77 18.03
CA GLU A 243 5.10 -19.17 16.87
C GLU A 243 4.13 -18.44 15.92
N LEU A 244 2.98 -19.06 15.61
CA LEU A 244 1.95 -18.49 14.75
C LEU A 244 1.30 -17.25 15.38
N ILE A 245 1.00 -17.30 16.68
CA ILE A 245 0.47 -16.16 17.45
C ILE A 245 1.47 -15.00 17.39
N TYR A 246 2.76 -15.27 17.60
CA TYR A 246 3.82 -14.26 17.55
C TYR A 246 3.92 -13.61 16.15
N GLU A 247 3.79 -14.41 15.09
CA GLU A 247 3.76 -13.91 13.71
C GLU A 247 2.53 -13.03 13.44
N VAL A 248 1.36 -13.43 13.92
CA VAL A 248 0.11 -12.65 13.81
C VAL A 248 0.24 -11.28 14.50
N VAL A 249 0.86 -11.21 15.68
CA VAL A 249 1.04 -9.94 16.40
C VAL A 249 2.00 -9.01 15.64
N LYS A 250 3.11 -9.54 15.08
CA LYS A 250 4.02 -8.75 14.24
C LYS A 250 3.30 -8.19 13.01
N ALA A 251 2.48 -9.02 12.35
CA ALA A 251 1.70 -8.62 11.19
C ALA A 251 0.65 -7.56 11.53
N ALA A 252 -0.02 -7.67 12.68
CA ALA A 252 -0.95 -6.64 13.17
C ALA A 252 -0.25 -5.29 13.42
N ASN A 253 0.94 -5.33 14.04
CA ASN A 253 1.74 -4.12 14.29
C ASN A 253 2.26 -3.47 13.00
N TRP A 254 2.71 -4.27 12.03
CA TRP A 254 3.10 -3.75 10.72
C TRP A 254 1.92 -3.09 10.01
N LEU A 255 0.77 -3.76 9.96
CA LEU A 255 -0.45 -3.18 9.37
C LEU A 255 -0.82 -1.85 10.03
N ALA A 256 -0.87 -1.80 11.36
CA ALA A 256 -1.21 -0.57 12.08
C ALA A 256 -0.24 0.58 11.81
N ASP A 257 1.06 0.29 11.65
CA ASP A 257 2.06 1.31 11.30
C ASP A 257 1.78 1.92 9.92
N ILE A 258 1.46 1.09 8.93
CA ILE A 258 1.18 1.55 7.57
C ILE A 258 -0.13 2.32 7.51
N VAL A 259 -1.16 1.87 8.23
CA VAL A 259 -2.43 2.62 8.33
C VAL A 259 -2.19 3.98 8.97
N ARG A 260 -1.38 4.08 10.04
CA ARG A 260 -1.04 5.38 10.63
C ARG A 260 -0.27 6.30 9.69
N ARG A 261 0.67 5.73 8.91
CA ARG A 261 1.52 6.48 8.01
C ARG A 261 0.76 7.02 6.80
N ASP A 262 -0.04 6.17 6.16
CA ASP A 262 -0.56 6.45 4.81
C ASP A 262 -2.04 6.84 4.80
N ILE A 263 -2.82 6.47 5.83
CA ILE A 263 -4.28 6.62 5.84
C ILE A 263 -4.77 7.54 6.96
N ASN A 264 -4.49 7.18 8.22
CA ASN A 264 -5.03 7.87 9.39
C ASN A 264 -4.02 7.88 10.55
N PRO A 265 -3.31 8.99 10.79
CA PRO A 265 -2.35 9.12 11.90
C PRO A 265 -2.94 8.88 13.30
N LEU A 266 -4.26 8.96 13.46
CA LEU A 266 -4.95 8.71 14.72
C LEU A 266 -5.37 7.24 14.91
N PHE A 267 -5.14 6.38 13.92
CA PHE A 267 -5.51 4.97 13.97
C PHE A 267 -4.89 4.29 15.20
N MET A 268 -5.74 3.85 16.12
CA MET A 268 -5.35 3.19 17.37
C MET A 268 -4.26 3.96 18.14
N ALA A 269 -4.29 5.31 18.11
CA ALA A 269 -3.23 6.13 18.72
C ALA A 269 -3.21 6.02 20.26
N THR A 270 -4.36 5.82 20.89
CA THR A 270 -4.49 5.64 22.35
C THR A 270 -4.28 4.19 22.79
N ASN A 271 -4.68 3.23 21.95
CA ASN A 271 -4.44 1.80 22.19
C ASN A 271 -2.96 1.45 21.98
N GLY A 272 -2.28 2.13 21.05
CA GLY A 272 -0.87 1.93 20.77
C GLY A 272 -0.59 0.67 19.95
N LYS A 273 0.48 -0.04 20.29
CA LYS A 273 0.92 -1.26 19.60
C LYS A 273 0.16 -2.47 20.15
N PHE A 274 -0.05 -3.47 19.31
CA PHE A 274 -0.59 -4.77 19.72
C PHE A 274 0.46 -5.52 20.53
N SER A 275 0.06 -5.96 21.72
CA SER A 275 0.91 -6.67 22.66
C SER A 275 0.38 -8.09 22.92
N MET A 276 1.20 -8.91 23.57
CA MET A 276 0.78 -10.17 24.17
C MET A 276 1.44 -10.35 25.52
N VAL A 277 0.76 -11.01 26.45
CA VAL A 277 1.27 -11.33 27.78
C VAL A 277 1.71 -12.78 27.79
N ILE A 278 3.01 -13.01 27.99
CA ILE A 278 3.61 -14.34 28.07
C ILE A 278 3.84 -14.66 29.55
N GLY A 279 3.59 -15.91 29.92
CA GLY A 279 3.86 -16.44 31.25
C GLY A 279 2.67 -17.23 31.83
N PRO A 280 2.79 -17.67 33.09
CA PRO A 280 3.91 -17.42 34.00
C PRO A 280 5.20 -18.12 33.56
N ASP A 281 6.36 -17.48 33.77
CA ASP A 281 7.67 -18.15 33.71
C ASP A 281 7.92 -19.02 34.96
N ASP A 282 9.10 -19.65 35.05
CA ASP A 282 9.50 -20.48 36.20
C ASP A 282 9.47 -19.72 37.55
N ASN A 283 9.48 -18.38 37.52
CA ASN A 283 9.40 -17.50 38.69
C ASN A 283 7.99 -16.94 38.91
N LEU A 284 6.96 -17.50 38.25
CA LEU A 284 5.58 -17.02 38.30
C LEU A 284 5.39 -15.58 37.81
N SER A 285 6.31 -15.09 36.97
CA SER A 285 6.30 -13.74 36.42
C SER A 285 5.65 -13.71 35.05
N TYR A 286 4.95 -12.62 34.76
CA TYR A 286 4.34 -12.34 33.46
C TYR A 286 5.10 -11.22 32.76
N GLN A 287 5.29 -11.35 31.46
CA GLN A 287 5.95 -10.35 30.64
C GLN A 287 5.04 -9.90 29.49
N THR A 288 4.83 -8.60 29.38
CA THR A 288 4.23 -8.00 28.19
C THR A 288 5.30 -7.86 27.12
N VAL A 289 5.03 -8.40 25.93
CA VAL A 289 5.89 -8.22 24.76
C VAL A 289 5.11 -7.54 23.63
N VAL A 290 5.83 -6.79 22.81
CA VAL A 290 5.30 -6.11 21.61
C VAL A 290 6.10 -6.60 20.40
N PRO A 291 5.71 -7.73 19.80
CA PRO A 291 6.36 -8.28 18.62
C PRO A 291 6.27 -7.34 17.42
N GLU A 292 7.41 -7.05 16.79
CA GLU A 292 7.48 -6.25 15.58
C GLU A 292 8.45 -6.85 14.55
N TYR A 293 8.18 -6.64 13.27
CA TYR A 293 9.20 -6.85 12.24
C TYR A 293 10.23 -5.73 12.26
N SER A 294 11.49 -6.09 12.09
CA SER A 294 12.55 -5.16 11.72
C SER A 294 12.27 -4.51 10.36
N ILE A 295 12.96 -3.41 10.07
CA ILE A 295 12.84 -2.70 8.79
C ILE A 295 13.18 -3.62 7.61
N ASP A 296 14.21 -4.46 7.73
CA ASP A 296 14.63 -5.36 6.66
C ASP A 296 13.61 -6.47 6.43
N GLN A 297 13.03 -7.02 7.51
CA GLN A 297 11.94 -7.98 7.40
C GLN A 297 10.71 -7.37 6.72
N LYS A 298 10.35 -6.12 7.02
CA LYS A 298 9.22 -5.44 6.34
C LYS A 298 9.50 -5.31 4.84
N LYS A 299 10.71 -4.91 4.44
CA LYS A 299 11.09 -4.81 3.02
C LYS A 299 11.00 -6.14 2.29
N GLU A 300 11.51 -7.20 2.90
CA GLU A 300 11.43 -8.55 2.32
C GLU A 300 9.98 -8.99 2.14
N LEU A 301 9.14 -8.79 3.16
CA LEU A 301 7.73 -9.18 3.15
C LEU A 301 6.89 -8.48 2.08
N ILE A 302 7.23 -7.25 1.67
CA ILE A 302 6.47 -6.54 0.63
C ILE A 302 6.37 -7.37 -0.66
N ASP A 303 7.47 -8.05 -1.03
CA ASP A 303 7.59 -8.80 -2.27
C ASP A 303 7.44 -10.33 -2.09
N SER A 304 7.65 -10.85 -0.86
CA SER A 304 7.73 -12.30 -0.63
C SER A 304 6.77 -12.86 0.45
N PHE A 305 5.79 -12.07 0.92
CA PHE A 305 4.90 -12.54 2.00
C PHE A 305 4.22 -13.88 1.69
N GLU A 306 3.90 -14.14 0.41
CA GLU A 306 3.26 -15.40 -0.02
C GLU A 306 4.13 -16.62 0.26
N ASP A 307 5.44 -16.53 0.02
CA ASP A 307 6.38 -17.63 0.27
C ASP A 307 6.51 -17.88 1.78
N LYS A 308 6.57 -16.81 2.57
CA LYS A 308 6.57 -16.94 4.04
C LYS A 308 5.29 -17.56 4.56
N CYS A 309 4.13 -17.14 4.05
CA CYS A 309 2.85 -17.72 4.42
C CYS A 309 2.76 -19.19 4.00
N ARG A 310 3.32 -19.55 2.85
CA ARG A 310 3.39 -20.94 2.38
C ARG A 310 4.25 -21.81 3.30
N ASP A 311 5.40 -21.31 3.74
CA ASP A 311 6.26 -22.01 4.72
C ASP A 311 5.52 -22.27 6.03
N LEU A 312 4.84 -21.24 6.57
CA LEU A 312 4.03 -21.37 7.79
C LEU A 312 2.91 -22.40 7.61
N ALA A 313 2.22 -22.40 6.48
CA ALA A 313 1.17 -23.37 6.18
C ALA A 313 1.72 -24.80 6.05
N ASN A 314 2.87 -24.98 5.40
CA ASN A 314 3.53 -26.27 5.24
C ASN A 314 3.98 -26.85 6.58
N ARG A 315 4.60 -26.01 7.43
CA ARG A 315 4.97 -26.39 8.81
C ARG A 315 3.73 -26.76 9.62
N ALA A 316 2.65 -25.98 9.52
CA ALA A 316 1.36 -26.27 10.18
C ALA A 316 0.79 -27.63 9.75
N ALA A 317 0.90 -27.99 8.47
CA ALA A 317 0.45 -29.28 7.95
C ALA A 317 1.34 -30.46 8.37
N SER A 318 2.61 -30.21 8.71
CA SER A 318 3.56 -31.25 9.16
C SER A 318 3.43 -31.63 10.64
N ILE A 319 2.71 -30.81 11.42
CA ILE A 319 2.46 -31.03 12.84
C ILE A 319 1.10 -31.69 12.97
N ASP A 320 1.12 -33.01 13.09
CA ASP A 320 -0.06 -33.83 13.32
C ASP A 320 -0.12 -34.24 14.80
N ILE A 321 -1.33 -34.26 15.38
CA ILE A 321 -1.54 -34.73 16.75
C ILE A 321 -2.49 -35.92 16.77
#